data_AF-A0A7Y2P4W7-F1
#
_entry.id   AF-A0A7Y2P4W7-F1
#
_cell.length_a   1.000
_cell.length_b   1.000
_cell.length_c   1.000
_cell.angle_alpha   90.00
_cell.angle_beta   90.00
_cell.angle_gamma   90.00
#
_symmetry.space_group_name_H-M   'P 1'
#
loop_
_entity.id
_entity.type
_entity.pdbx_description
1 polymer ?
#
loop_
_entity_poly.entity_id
_entity_poly.type
_entity_poly.pdbx_seq_one_letter_code
_entity_poly.pdbx_strand_id
1 'polypeptide(L)' 'LILIIVAFFRELLGSGKLFGFEVLGHKGATIAESTGLYSLGYENNGLMLLSPMALIVVGVIIWVQRARNRKLIEAN' A
#
# COMPACT_ATOMS: atom_id res chain seq x y z
N LEU A 1 -10.62 10.89 7.04
CA LEU A 1 -10.26 10.35 5.70
C LEU A 1 -8.84 9.81 5.65
N ILE A 2 -7.83 10.58 6.07
CA ILE A 2 -6.41 10.16 6.00
C ILE A 2 -6.15 8.82 6.70
N LEU A 3 -6.69 8.61 7.91
CA LEU A 3 -6.52 7.34 8.64
C LEU A 3 -7.08 6.11 7.88
N ILE A 4 -8.20 6.29 7.17
CA ILE A 4 -8.82 5.22 6.36
C ILE A 4 -7.93 4.89 5.16
N ILE A 5 -7.39 5.93 4.50
CA ILE A 5 -6.48 5.77 3.36
C ILE A 5 -5.19 5.07 3.80
N VAL A 6 -4.60 5.48 4.93
CA VAL A 6 -3.39 4.86 5.47
C VAL A 6 -3.65 3.40 5.86
N ALA A 7 -4.78 3.10 6.49
CA ALA A 7 -5.17 1.73 6.84
C ALA A 7 -5.39 0.85 5.60
N PHE A 8 -6.03 1.39 4.56
CA PHE A 8 -6.25 0.71 3.28
C PHE A 8 -4.93 0.28 2.64
N PHE A 9 -3.97 1.22 2.48
CA PHE A 9 -2.70 0.87 1.89
C PHE A 9 -1.95 -0.15 2.75
N ARG A 10 -1.98 0.01 4.09
CA ARG A 10 -1.32 -0.90 5.04
C ARG A 10 -1.77 -2.35 4.89
N GLU A 11 -3.08 -2.57 4.75
CA GLU A 11 -3.62 -3.91 4.54
C GLU A 11 -3.31 -4.43 3.14
N LEU A 12 -3.48 -3.59 2.12
CA LEU A 12 -3.24 -3.98 0.73
C LEU A 12 -1.78 -4.38 0.46
N LEU A 13 -0.78 -3.58 0.81
CA LEU A 13 0.63 -3.92 0.53
C LEU A 13 1.32 -4.64 1.70
N GLY A 14 0.69 -4.71 2.87
CA GLY A 14 1.21 -5.45 4.02
C GLY A 14 0.85 -6.93 3.96
N SER A 15 -0.46 -7.23 3.90
CA SER A 15 -0.97 -8.61 3.92
C SER A 15 -1.51 -9.09 2.57
N GLY A 16 -1.64 -8.20 1.57
CA GLY A 16 -2.21 -8.55 0.28
C GLY A 16 -3.73 -8.76 0.31
N LYS A 17 -4.37 -8.46 1.44
CA LYS A 17 -5.80 -8.66 1.66
C LYS A 17 -6.47 -7.33 1.98
N LEU A 18 -7.66 -7.11 1.42
CA LEU A 18 -8.54 -6.01 1.78
C LEU A 18 -9.86 -6.60 2.24
N PHE A 19 -10.28 -6.29 3.47
CA PHE A 19 -11.55 -6.79 4.03
C PHE A 19 -11.70 -8.34 3.96
N GLY A 20 -10.58 -9.08 3.98
CA GLY A 20 -10.57 -10.55 3.87
C GLY A 20 -10.51 -11.09 2.43
N PHE A 21 -10.64 -10.24 1.41
CA PHE A 21 -10.45 -10.62 0.01
C PHE A 21 -8.99 -10.43 -0.40
N GLU A 22 -8.42 -11.45 -1.04
CA GLU A 22 -7.03 -11.45 -1.53
C GLU A 22 -6.93 -10.68 -2.84
N VAL A 23 -6.70 -9.37 -2.75
CA VAL A 23 -6.70 -8.44 -3.89
C VAL A 23 -5.42 -8.55 -4.72
N LEU A 24 -4.29 -8.89 -4.09
CA LEU A 24 -3.04 -9.18 -4.80
C LEU A 24 -3.04 -10.60 -5.41
N GLY A 25 -4.09 -11.38 -5.18
CA GLY A 25 -4.30 -12.71 -5.72
C GLY A 25 -4.17 -13.84 -4.68
N HIS A 26 -4.53 -15.07 -5.06
CA HIS A 26 -4.47 -16.23 -4.18
C HIS A 26 -3.06 -16.82 -4.18
N LYS A 27 -2.43 -16.95 -3.00
CA LYS A 27 -1.14 -17.64 -2.84
C LYS A 27 -1.40 -19.15 -2.74
N GLY A 28 -1.31 -19.86 -3.87
CA GLY A 28 -1.28 -21.32 -3.90
C GLY A 28 0.04 -21.87 -3.35
N ALA A 29 0.11 -23.16 -3.05
CA ALA A 29 1.34 -23.81 -2.57
C ALA A 29 2.49 -23.76 -3.60
N THR A 30 2.16 -23.48 -4.87
CA THR A 30 3.08 -23.45 -6.01
C THR A 30 2.82 -22.19 -6.86
N ILE A 31 3.85 -21.65 -7.55
CA ILE A 31 3.71 -20.46 -8.42
C ILE A 31 2.65 -20.68 -9.53
N ALA A 32 2.52 -21.92 -10.01
CA ALA A 32 1.54 -22.33 -11.01
C ALA A 32 0.08 -22.38 -10.51
N GLU A 33 -0.14 -22.48 -9.19
CA GLU A 33 -1.46 -22.48 -8.56
C GLU A 33 -1.79 -21.11 -7.93
N SER A 34 -0.80 -20.23 -7.89
CA SER A 34 -0.99 -18.86 -7.45
C SER A 34 -1.70 -18.08 -8.55
N THR A 35 -2.71 -17.29 -8.18
CA THR A 35 -3.44 -16.43 -9.12
C THR A 35 -3.08 -14.98 -8.83
N GLY A 36 -2.98 -14.11 -9.84
CA GLY A 36 -2.74 -12.67 -9.65
C GLY A 36 -1.26 -12.29 -9.54
N LEU A 37 -0.94 -11.27 -8.74
CA LEU A 37 0.43 -10.74 -8.62
C LEU A 37 1.41 -11.79 -8.03
N TYR A 38 0.90 -12.74 -7.23
CA TYR A 38 1.68 -13.85 -6.68
C TYR A 38 2.17 -14.83 -7.75
N SER A 39 1.48 -14.98 -8.89
CA SER A 39 1.94 -15.84 -10.00
C SER A 39 3.12 -15.22 -10.77
N LEU A 40 3.31 -13.91 -10.65
CA LEU A 40 4.41 -13.14 -11.24
C LEU A 40 5.64 -13.06 -10.30
N GLY A 41 5.60 -13.74 -9.15
CA GLY A 41 6.68 -13.75 -8.16
C GLY A 41 6.60 -12.64 -7.12
N TYR A 42 5.45 -11.96 -6.98
CA TYR A 42 5.24 -11.01 -5.90
C TYR A 42 5.10 -11.76 -4.56
N GLU A 43 5.96 -11.48 -3.59
CA GLU A 43 5.81 -11.96 -2.22
C GLU A 43 5.47 -10.80 -1.29
N ASN A 44 4.57 -11.04 -0.34
CA ASN A 44 4.28 -10.08 0.72
C ASN A 44 5.51 -10.01 1.64
N ASN A 45 6.31 -8.96 1.48
CA ASN A 45 7.51 -8.78 2.30
C ASN A 45 7.21 -8.23 3.72
N GLY A 46 5.93 -8.10 4.12
CA GLY A 46 5.54 -7.56 5.43
C GLY A 46 6.04 -6.14 5.72
N LEU A 47 6.70 -5.49 4.75
CA LEU A 47 7.40 -4.22 4.90
C LEU A 47 6.44 -3.11 5.31
N MET A 48 5.17 -3.24 4.92
CA MET A 48 4.12 -2.30 5.29
C MET A 48 3.52 -2.48 6.69
N LEU A 49 3.85 -3.58 7.37
CA LEU A 49 3.47 -3.80 8.76
C LEU A 49 4.42 -3.13 9.76
N LEU A 50 5.61 -2.69 9.29
CA LEU A 50 6.59 -2.00 10.12
C LEU A 50 6.10 -0.60 10.51
N SER A 51 6.28 -0.25 11.79
CA SER A 51 6.00 1.08 12.36
C SER A 51 6.50 2.27 11.51
N PRO A 52 7.75 2.28 10.99
CA PRO A 52 8.25 3.39 10.17
C PRO A 52 7.55 3.58 8.83
N MET A 53 6.84 2.57 8.31
CA MET A 53 6.19 2.69 6.99
C MET A 53 5.02 3.67 7.01
N ALA A 54 4.36 3.86 8.16
CA ALA A 54 3.29 4.83 8.31
C ALA A 54 3.76 6.27 8.00
N LEU A 55 5.00 6.61 8.40
CA LEU A 55 5.59 7.93 8.13
C LEU A 55 5.85 8.14 6.63
N ILE A 56 6.29 7.11 5.92
CA ILE A 56 6.54 7.16 4.47
C ILE A 56 5.23 7.36 3.72
N VAL A 57 4.18 6.62 4.07
CA VAL A 57 2.84 6.75 3.44
C VAL A 57 2.28 8.14 3.65
N VAL A 58 2.35 8.67 4.88
CA VAL A 58 1.90 10.04 5.19
C VAL A 58 2.72 11.07 4.40
N GLY A 59 4.05 10.89 4.30
CA GLY A 59 4.92 11.73 3.48
C GLY A 59 4.52 11.76 2.01
N VAL A 60 4.22 10.60 1.41
CA VAL A 60 3.73 10.51 0.02
C VAL A 60 2.37 11.19 -0.14
N ILE A 61 1.44 10.99 0.80
CA ILE A 61 0.13 11.64 0.78
C ILE A 61 0.27 13.17 0.81
N ILE A 62 1.11 13.71 1.69
CA ILE A 62 1.39 15.15 1.78
C ILE A 62 2.03 15.65 0.48
N TRP A 63 2.99 14.89 -0.07
CA TRP A 63 3.66 15.24 -1.33
C TRP A 63 2.68 15.32 -2.50
N VAL A 64 1.79 14.33 -2.65
CA VAL A 64 0.74 14.33 -3.69
C VAL A 64 -0.24 15.49 -3.49
N GLN A 65 -0.64 15.75 -2.24
CA GLN A 65 -1.50 16.90 -1.93
C GLN A 65 -0.83 18.23 -2.31
N ARG A 66 0.47 18.39 -2.00
CA ARG A 66 1.27 19.58 -2.34
C ARG A 66 1.53 19.71 -3.85
N ALA A 67 1.70 18.59 -4.54
CA ALA A 67 1.89 18.57 -5.99
C ALA A 67 0.63 19.02 -6.73
N ARG A 68 -0.56 18.62 -6.24
CA ARG A 68 -1.85 18.98 -6.87
C ARG A 68 -2.42 20.32 -6.40
N ASN A 69 -2.18 20.72 -5.15
CA ASN A 69 -2.65 21.99 -4.58
C ASN A 69 -1.47 22.86 -4.15
N ARG A 70 -0.99 23.70 -5.07
CA ARG A 70 0.12 24.63 -4.82
C ARG A 70 -0.26 25.87 -4.00
N LYS A 71 -1.52 26.02 -3.58
CA LYS A 71 -1.96 27.09 -2.66
C LYS A 71 -1.28 27.07 -1.29
N LEU A 72 -0.67 25.94 -0.89
CA LEU A 72 0.08 25.76 0.35
C LEU A 72 1.61 25.86 0.15
N ILE A 73 2.05 26.31 -1.03
CA ILE A 73 3.45 26.62 -1.29
C ILE A 73 3.61 28.11 -1.02
N GLU A 74 4.19 28.45 0.13
CA GLU A 74 4.65 29.81 0.39
C GLU A 74 5.60 30.21 -0.75
N ALA A 75 5.22 31.27 -1.47
CA ALA A 75 6.13 31.96 -2.36
C ALA A 75 7.13 32.69 -1.45
N ASN A 76 8.40 32.28 -1.50
CA ASN A 76 9.51 33.10 -1.03
C ASN A 76 9.80 34.19 -2.06
#